data_AF-A0AAV5RGF9-F1
#
_entry.id   AF-A0AAV5RGF9-F1
#
_cell.length_a   1.000
_cell.length_b   1.000
_cell.length_c   1.000
_cell.angle_alpha   90.00
_cell.angle_beta   90.00
_cell.angle_gamma   90.00
#
_symmetry.space_group_name_H-M   'P 1'
#
loop_
_entity.id
_entity.type
_entity.pdbx_description
1 polymer ?
#
loop_
_entity_poly.entity_id
_entity_poly.type
_entity_poly.pdbx_seq_one_letter_code
_entity_poly.pdbx_strand_id
1 'polypeptide(L)' 'MLRYQQQPMPSTDRILKYQKIYQSKPNVPLWMRTPRSKLIVYPFYALFAYSCVAMPLYYTGLAMAGKKNE' A
#
# COMPACT_ATOMS: atom_id res chain seq x y z
N MET A 1 -33.42 -3.71 5.52
CA MET A 1 -32.12 -4.38 5.21
C MET A 1 -32.38 -5.43 4.15
N LEU A 2 -32.11 -5.12 2.88
CA LEU A 2 -32.31 -6.08 1.80
C LEU A 2 -31.27 -7.20 1.93
N ARG A 3 -31.71 -8.38 2.35
CA ARG A 3 -30.88 -9.59 2.35
C ARG A 3 -30.73 -10.04 0.90
N TYR A 4 -29.66 -9.59 0.26
CA TYR A 4 -29.21 -10.18 -1.00
C TYR A 4 -29.01 -11.67 -0.75
N GLN A 5 -29.95 -12.46 -1.25
CA GLN A 5 -29.87 -13.91 -1.33
C GLN A 5 -28.49 -14.31 -1.83
N GLN A 6 -27.93 -15.34 -1.21
CA GLN A 6 -26.75 -16.05 -1.69
C GLN A 6 -27.09 -16.72 -3.03
N GLN A 7 -27.12 -15.96 -4.13
CA GLN A 7 -27.17 -16.55 -5.47
C GLN A 7 -25.78 -17.13 -5.79
N PRO A 8 -25.67 -18.36 -6.31
CA PRO A 8 -24.40 -18.89 -6.79
C PRO A 8 -23.93 -18.01 -7.96
N MET A 9 -22.86 -17.26 -7.73
CA MET A 9 -22.37 -16.27 -8.68
C MET A 9 -21.63 -16.94 -9.83
N PRO A 10 -21.90 -16.58 -11.09
CA PRO A 10 -21.05 -17.00 -12.20
C PRO A 10 -19.62 -16.49 -11.95
N SER A 11 -18.63 -17.32 -12.27
CA SER A 11 -17.20 -17.11 -12.02
C SER A 11 -16.59 -15.83 -12.63
N THR A 12 -17.38 -15.09 -13.42
CA THR A 12 -16.98 -13.90 -14.20
C THR A 12 -17.10 -12.58 -13.43
N ASP A 13 -17.87 -12.50 -12.33
CA ASP A 13 -18.18 -11.23 -11.67
C ASP A 13 -17.10 -10.79 -10.66
N ARG A 14 -15.97 -10.32 -11.20
CA ARG A 14 -14.84 -9.75 -10.42
C ARG A 14 -15.29 -8.61 -9.49
N ILE A 15 -16.30 -7.84 -9.90
CA ILE A 15 -16.81 -6.68 -9.15
C ILE A 15 -17.34 -7.12 -7.79
N LEU A 16 -18.24 -8.11 -7.72
CA LEU A 16 -18.81 -8.55 -6.44
C LEU A 16 -17.73 -9.19 -5.55
N LYS A 17 -16.79 -9.93 -6.14
CA LYS A 17 -15.65 -10.50 -5.41
C LYS A 17 -14.87 -9.41 -4.69
N TYR A 18 -14.51 -8.34 -5.38
CA TYR A 18 -13.82 -7.22 -4.75
C TYR A 18 -14.71 -6.48 -3.76
N GLN A 19 -15.98 -6.23 -4.06
CA GLN A 19 -16.91 -5.61 -3.11
C GLN A 19 -16.95 -6.37 -1.77
N LYS A 20 -17.06 -7.70 -1.78
CA LYS A 20 -16.99 -8.53 -0.56
C LYS A 20 -15.65 -8.39 0.17
N ILE A 21 -14.53 -8.41 -0.56
CA ILE A 21 -13.18 -8.25 0.03
C ILE A 21 -13.03 -6.88 0.71
N TYR A 22 -13.50 -5.81 0.06
CA TYR A 22 -13.41 -4.45 0.57
C TYR A 22 -14.38 -4.19 1.74
N GLN A 23 -15.59 -4.78 1.71
CA GLN A 23 -16.61 -4.62 2.76
C GLN A 23 -16.33 -5.50 3.99
N SER A 24 -15.68 -6.66 3.83
CA SER A 24 -15.35 -7.57 4.96
C SER A 24 -14.28 -7.04 5.92
N LYS A 25 -13.53 -6.00 5.52
CA LYS A 25 -12.40 -5.45 6.30
C LYS A 25 -12.56 -3.96 6.55
N PRO A 26 -13.58 -3.52 7.31
CA PRO A 26 -13.84 -2.10 7.56
C PRO A 26 -12.69 -1.41 8.29
N ASN A 27 -12.05 -2.13 9.23
CA ASN A 27 -10.98 -1.61 10.10
C ASN A 27 -9.60 -1.52 9.41
N VAL A 28 -9.47 -2.05 8.18
CA VAL A 28 -8.22 -1.97 7.42
C VAL A 28 -8.31 -0.76 6.49
N PRO A 29 -7.25 0.07 6.37
CA PRO A 29 -7.22 1.18 5.41
C PRO A 29 -7.49 0.70 3.99
N LEU A 30 -8.20 1.52 3.20
CA LEU A 30 -8.65 1.15 1.85
C LEU A 30 -7.53 0.58 0.98
N TRP A 31 -6.36 1.22 1.01
CA TRP A 31 -5.18 0.85 0.23
C TRP A 31 -4.52 -0.47 0.65
N MET A 32 -4.91 -1.06 1.80
CA MET A 32 -4.32 -2.30 2.33
C MET A 32 -5.32 -3.48 2.38
N ARG A 33 -6.57 -3.28 1.94
CA ARG A 33 -7.66 -4.29 2.06
C ARG A 33 -7.45 -5.53 1.18
N THR A 34 -6.84 -5.34 0.01
CA THR A 34 -6.59 -6.41 -0.96
C THR A 34 -5.32 -7.18 -0.58
N PRO A 35 -5.28 -8.53 -0.65
CA PRO A 35 -4.07 -9.30 -0.28
C PRO A 35 -2.82 -8.90 -1.07
N ARG A 36 -2.97 -8.54 -2.34
CA ARG A 36 -1.88 -8.09 -3.21
C ARG A 36 -1.34 -6.70 -2.87
N SER A 37 -2.09 -5.88 -2.12
CA SER A 37 -1.63 -4.52 -1.78
C SER A 37 -0.33 -4.53 -0.97
N LYS A 38 -0.16 -5.49 -0.06
CA LYS A 38 1.04 -5.63 0.77
C LYS A 38 2.33 -5.75 -0.05
N LEU A 39 2.25 -6.48 -1.17
CA LEU A 39 3.40 -6.66 -2.07
C LEU A 39 3.82 -5.36 -2.78
N ILE A 40 2.90 -4.40 -2.91
CA ILE A 40 3.16 -3.11 -3.58
C ILE A 40 3.55 -2.06 -2.54
N VAL A 41 2.85 -2.01 -1.42
CA VAL A 41 2.96 -0.90 -0.47
C VAL A 41 4.24 -0.98 0.38
N TYR A 42 4.66 -2.19 0.78
CA TYR A 42 5.91 -2.33 1.54
C TYR A 42 7.16 -1.89 0.75
N PRO A 43 7.41 -2.34 -0.49
CA PRO A 43 8.55 -1.84 -1.24
C PRO A 43 8.43 -0.36 -1.58
N PHE A 44 7.21 0.15 -1.80
CA PHE A 44 7.00 1.59 -1.99
C PHE A 44 7.49 2.41 -0.79
N TYR A 45 7.06 2.06 0.42
CA TYR A 45 7.49 2.78 1.62
C TYR A 45 8.98 2.59 1.94
N ALA A 46 9.56 1.44 1.62
CA ALA A 46 11.00 1.23 1.75
C ALA A 46 11.78 2.19 0.84
N LEU A 47 11.40 2.27 -0.44
CA LEU A 47 12.02 3.19 -1.41
C LEU A 47 11.81 4.65 -1.01
N PHE A 48 10.59 5.01 -0.59
CA PHE A 48 10.24 6.36 -0.17
C PHE A 48 11.07 6.80 1.05
N ALA A 49 11.17 5.97 2.08
CA ALA A 49 11.97 6.29 3.27
C ALA A 49 13.46 6.45 2.92
N TYR A 50 13.98 5.58 2.06
CA TYR A 50 15.38 5.67 1.63
C TYR A 50 15.66 6.94 0.81
N SER A 51 14.82 7.23 -0.19
CA SER A 51 15.03 8.34 -1.10
C SER A 51 14.73 9.71 -0.48
N CYS A 52 13.68 9.81 0.34
CA CYS A 52 13.24 11.10 0.89
C CYS A 52 13.86 11.41 2.25
N VAL A 53 14.30 10.41 3.01
CA VAL A 53 14.83 10.62 4.36
C VAL A 53 16.30 10.25 4.45
N ALA A 54 16.66 9.01 4.15
CA ALA A 54 18.02 8.54 4.37
C ALA A 54 19.05 9.30 3.50
N MET A 55 18.79 9.42 2.20
CA MET A 55 19.71 10.08 1.27
C MET A 55 19.88 11.58 1.56
N PRO A 56 18.81 12.38 1.68
CA PRO A 56 18.96 13.80 1.96
C PRO A 56 19.64 14.05 3.31
N LEU A 57 19.30 13.30 4.36
CA LEU A 57 19.95 13.47 5.67
C LEU A 57 21.43 13.08 5.63
N TYR A 58 21.78 12.02 4.90
CA TYR A 58 23.18 11.61 4.73
C TYR A 58 24.00 12.70 4.03
N TYR A 59 23.55 13.18 2.87
CA TYR A 59 24.27 14.21 2.11
C TYR A 59 24.24 15.57 2.81
N THR A 60 23.15 15.91 3.50
CA THR A 60 23.08 17.13 4.33
C THR A 60 24.07 17.05 5.48
N GLY A 61 24.17 15.90 6.16
CA GLY A 61 25.16 15.68 7.22
C GLY A 61 26.60 15.83 6.71
N LEU A 62 26.90 15.27 5.54
CA LEU A 62 28.20 15.46 4.89
C LEU A 62 28.46 16.92 4.52
N ALA A 63 27.45 17.62 3.97
CA ALA A 63 27.54 19.04 3.65
C ALA A 63 27.79 19.91 4.89
N MET A 64 27.11 19.63 6.00
CA MET A 64 27.32 20.29 7.29
C MET A 64 28.72 20.02 7.84
N ALA A 65 29.26 18.81 7.64
CA ALA A 65 30.63 18.47 8.00
C ALA A 65 31.69 19.01 7.02
N GLY A 66 31.29 19.71 5.96
CA GLY A 66 32.17 20.23 4.92
C GLY A 66 32.82 19.15 4.05
N LYS A 67 32.33 17.90 4.11
CA LYS A 67 32.87 16.78 3.32
C LYS A 67 32.17 16.74 1.97
N LYS A 68 32.88 17.20 0.94
CA LYS A 68 32.47 16.98 -0.45
C LYS A 68 32.75 15.51 -0.80
N ASN A 69 31.77 14.84 -1.38
CA ASN A 69 32.04 13.58 -2.07
C ASN A 69 32.73 13.95 -3.40
N GLU A 70 33.89 13.36 -3.65
CA GLU A 70 34.73 13.63 -4.83
C GLU A 70 33.95 13.58 -6.15
#